data_AF-A0A2H6K063-F1
#
_entry.id   AF-A0A2H6K063-F1
#
_cell.length_a   1.000
_cell.length_b   1.000
_cell.length_c   1.000
_cell.angle_alpha   90.00
_cell.angle_beta   90.00
_cell.angle_gamma   90.00
#
_symmetry.space_group_name_H-M   'P 1'
#
loop_
_entity.id
_entity.type
_entity.pdbx_description
1 polymer ?
#
loop_
_entity_poly.entity_id
_entity_poly.type
_entity_poly.pdbx_seq_one_letter_code
_entity_poly.pdbx_strand_id
1 'polypeptide(L)'
;MVDLIKDEIRMDKKVFEALASETRVDLLKKLAIRQMTITELSNELGLAKSSVHEHLSKMVDVDFVEKIDDSHKWTYYRLTNKGRKILHPDETTKILLLLSSTILALVSGLWSILNFAKGPIKVEIASQISQAKGLPTAILAPTTPPPTLLVAEEALEGGNLL
;
A
#
# COMPACT_ATOMS: atom_id res chain seq x y z
N MET A 1 -12.77 20.66 4.81
CA MET A 1 -13.03 19.23 5.13
C MET A 1 -11.77 18.36 5.06
N VAL A 2 -10.56 18.95 5.19
CA VAL A 2 -9.29 18.18 5.28
C VAL A 2 -8.50 18.54 6.56
N ASP A 3 -9.06 19.39 7.43
CA ASP A 3 -8.41 19.79 8.68
C ASP A 3 -8.39 18.69 9.76
N LEU A 4 -8.94 17.50 9.49
CA LEU A 4 -9.06 16.41 10.47
C LEU A 4 -7.89 15.41 10.46
N ILE A 5 -6.88 15.61 9.61
CA ILE A 5 -5.65 14.79 9.58
C ILE A 5 -4.44 15.61 10.07
N LYS A 6 -4.68 16.78 10.69
CA LYS A 6 -3.64 17.66 11.24
C LYS A 6 -3.59 17.62 12.77
N ASP A 7 -3.82 16.45 13.36
CA ASP A 7 -3.02 16.09 14.51
C ASP A 7 -1.79 15.43 13.91
N GLU A 8 -0.85 16.27 13.46
CA GLU A 8 0.51 15.86 13.24
C GLU A 8 0.90 15.22 14.56
N ILE A 9 0.88 13.88 14.60
CA ILE A 9 1.48 13.17 15.69
C ILE A 9 2.94 13.56 15.54
N ARG A 10 3.35 14.63 16.23
CA ARG A 10 4.72 14.81 16.65
C ARG A 10 4.93 13.65 17.60
N MET A 11 5.15 12.48 17.00
CA MET A 11 5.60 11.27 17.62
C MET A 11 7.03 11.61 18.05
N ASP A 12 7.14 12.42 19.09
CA ASP A 12 8.40 12.61 19.79
C ASP A 12 8.90 11.20 20.07
N LYS A 13 10.13 10.90 19.66
CA LYS A 13 10.74 9.56 19.78
C LYS A 13 10.44 8.92 21.15
N LYS A 14 10.37 9.74 22.21
CA LYS A 14 9.99 9.38 23.58
C LYS A 14 8.60 8.73 23.71
N VAL A 15 7.59 9.22 22.99
CA VAL A 15 6.20 8.71 22.98
C VAL A 15 6.16 7.30 22.41
N PHE A 16 6.80 7.07 21.27
CA PHE A 16 6.93 5.72 20.69
C PHE A 16 7.78 4.82 21.57
N GLU A 17 8.88 5.33 22.10
CA GLU A 17 9.77 4.58 22.98
C GLU A 17 9.01 4.12 24.24
N ALA A 18 8.15 4.96 24.80
CA ALA A 18 7.27 4.61 25.91
C ALA A 18 6.27 3.48 25.56
N LEU A 19 5.81 3.38 24.31
CA LEU A 19 4.88 2.31 23.87
C LEU A 19 5.57 1.06 23.35
N ALA A 20 6.83 1.16 22.96
CA ALA A 20 7.58 0.05 22.37
C ALA A 20 7.80 -1.14 23.34
N SER A 21 7.58 -0.94 24.64
CA SER A 21 7.67 -2.01 25.63
C SER A 21 6.30 -2.64 25.87
N GLU A 22 6.24 -3.95 25.66
CA GLU A 22 5.06 -4.76 25.95
C GLU A 22 4.59 -4.61 27.41
N THR A 23 5.53 -4.63 28.35
CA THR A 23 5.25 -4.42 29.78
C THR A 23 4.58 -3.08 30.08
N ARG A 24 5.01 -2.00 29.40
CA ARG A 24 4.39 -0.67 29.53
C ARG A 24 2.98 -0.63 28.95
N VAL A 25 2.77 -1.30 27.83
CA VAL A 25 1.44 -1.45 27.22
C VAL A 25 0.50 -2.22 28.14
N ASP A 26 0.97 -3.28 28.77
CA ASP A 26 0.15 -4.05 29.72
C ASP A 26 -0.18 -3.26 30.98
N LEU A 27 0.75 -2.44 31.49
CA LEU A 27 0.48 -1.46 32.55
C LEU A 27 -0.65 -0.50 32.14
N LEU A 28 -0.61 0.05 30.92
CA LEU A 28 -1.68 0.93 30.41
C LEU A 28 -3.02 0.19 30.32
N LYS A 29 -3.06 -1.07 29.86
CA LYS A 29 -4.29 -1.87 29.79
C LYS A 29 -4.93 -2.05 31.16
N LYS A 30 -4.12 -2.32 32.19
CA LYS A 30 -4.62 -2.45 33.57
C LYS A 30 -5.16 -1.13 34.12
N LEU A 31 -4.42 -0.04 33.88
CA LEU A 31 -4.83 1.32 34.27
C LEU A 31 -6.03 1.86 33.47
N ALA A 32 -6.30 1.30 32.29
CA ALA A 32 -7.47 1.66 31.48
C ALA A 32 -8.79 1.22 32.13
N ILE A 33 -8.76 0.10 32.87
CA ILE A 33 -9.94 -0.46 33.54
C ILE A 33 -10.24 0.33 34.82
N ARG A 34 -9.23 0.55 35.66
CA ARG A 34 -9.34 1.30 36.92
C ARG A 34 -8.02 1.94 37.31
N GLN A 35 -8.07 2.98 38.13
CA GLN A 35 -6.88 3.50 38.81
C GLN A 35 -6.32 2.44 39.78
N MET A 36 -5.00 2.29 39.81
CA MET A 36 -4.30 1.28 40.62
C MET A 36 -3.02 1.85 41.23
N THR A 37 -2.57 1.26 42.33
CA THR A 37 -1.29 1.56 42.97
C THR A 37 -0.15 0.73 42.38
N ILE A 38 1.10 1.12 42.67
CA ILE A 38 2.31 0.36 42.26
C ILE A 38 2.27 -1.08 42.80
N THR A 39 1.78 -1.26 44.04
CA THR A 39 1.76 -2.59 44.67
C THR A 39 0.73 -3.49 44.00
N GLU A 40 -0.43 -2.96 43.63
CA GLU A 40 -1.45 -3.73 42.89
C GLU A 40 -0.96 -4.09 41.49
N LEU A 41 -0.38 -3.14 40.74
CA LEU A 41 0.18 -3.39 39.41
C LEU A 41 1.32 -4.42 39.44
N SER A 42 2.20 -4.32 40.44
CA SER A 42 3.28 -5.28 40.68
C SER A 42 2.75 -6.70 40.92
N ASN A 43 1.72 -6.83 41.75
CA ASN A 43 1.11 -8.13 42.03
C ASN A 43 0.35 -8.70 40.82
N GLU A 44 -0.38 -7.87 40.07
CA GLU A 44 -1.15 -8.33 38.91
C GLU A 44 -0.27 -8.73 37.71
N LEU A 45 0.86 -8.05 37.50
CA LEU A 45 1.77 -8.31 36.38
C LEU A 45 2.95 -9.21 36.74
N GLY A 46 3.14 -9.55 38.02
CA GLY A 46 4.26 -10.35 38.49
C GLY A 46 5.62 -9.65 38.38
N LEU A 47 5.63 -8.31 38.39
CA LEU A 47 6.83 -7.48 38.23
C LEU A 47 7.33 -6.96 39.58
N ALA A 48 8.64 -6.69 39.68
CA ALA A 48 9.19 -6.02 40.85
C ALA A 48 8.63 -4.58 40.99
N LYS A 49 8.35 -4.15 42.22
CA LYS A 49 7.81 -2.80 42.52
C LYS A 49 8.70 -1.67 41.97
N SER A 50 10.02 -1.85 42.00
CA SER A 50 11.00 -0.92 41.42
C SER A 50 10.86 -0.79 39.91
N SER A 51 10.70 -1.91 39.20
CA SER A 51 10.50 -1.93 37.74
C SER A 51 9.19 -1.26 37.34
N VAL A 52 8.10 -1.52 38.07
CA VAL A 52 6.81 -0.86 37.83
C VAL A 52 6.93 0.65 38.03
N HIS A 53 7.60 1.09 39.10
CA HIS A 53 7.84 2.52 39.34
C HIS A 53 8.65 3.15 38.19
N GLU A 54 9.72 2.49 37.73
CA GLU A 54 10.55 2.99 36.62
C GLU A 54 9.74 3.10 35.32
N HIS A 55 8.95 2.07 35.00
CA HIS A 55 8.08 2.07 33.82
C HIS A 55 7.03 3.17 33.88
N LEU A 56 6.36 3.33 35.02
CA LEU A 56 5.38 4.40 35.23
C LEU A 56 6.01 5.78 35.14
N SER A 57 7.20 6.00 35.71
CA SER A 57 7.90 7.29 35.62
C SER A 57 8.12 7.72 34.17
N LYS A 58 8.61 6.79 33.32
CA LYS A 58 8.80 7.05 31.88
C LYS A 58 7.48 7.33 31.14
N MET A 59 6.37 6.80 31.64
CA MET A 59 5.03 7.01 31.07
C MET A 59 4.37 8.30 31.56
N VAL A 60 4.72 8.77 32.76
CA VAL A 60 4.38 10.10 33.27
C VAL A 60 5.11 11.18 32.45
N ASP A 61 6.38 10.96 32.11
CA ASP A 61 7.18 11.90 31.29
C ASP A 61 6.55 12.21 29.92
N VAL A 62 5.77 11.27 29.37
CA VAL A 62 5.07 11.41 28.09
C VAL A 62 3.56 11.65 28.24
N ASP A 63 3.10 11.99 29.43
CA ASP A 63 1.70 12.32 29.72
C ASP A 63 0.70 11.17 29.44
N PHE A 64 1.15 9.91 29.44
CA PHE A 64 0.26 8.75 29.27
C PHE A 64 -0.42 8.33 30.56
N VAL A 65 0.26 8.54 31.68
CA VAL A 65 -0.24 8.23 33.01
C VAL A 65 -0.07 9.45 33.90
N GLU A 66 -1.04 9.69 34.76
CA GLU A 66 -1.01 10.74 35.77
C GLU A 66 -0.91 10.13 37.16
N LYS A 67 -0.09 10.75 38.01
CA LYS A 67 0.09 10.40 39.40
C LYS A 67 -0.95 11.16 40.24
N ILE A 68 -1.83 10.43 40.92
CA ILE A 68 -2.77 10.98 41.89
C ILE A 68 -2.14 10.82 43.26
N ASP A 69 -1.53 11.90 43.73
CA ASP A 69 -1.08 12.01 45.11
C ASP A 69 -2.26 12.46 45.97
N ASP A 70 -2.96 11.48 46.52
CA ASP A 70 -3.84 11.73 47.65
C ASP A 70 -2.97 12.04 48.88
N SER A 71 -3.45 12.81 49.86
CA SER A 71 -2.66 13.25 51.04
C SER A 71 -2.21 12.10 51.97
N HIS A 72 -2.36 10.85 51.51
CA HIS A 72 -2.05 9.61 52.19
C HIS A 72 -0.78 8.97 51.59
N LYS A 73 -0.29 7.92 52.26
CA LYS A 73 0.94 7.19 51.88
C LYS A 73 0.87 6.48 50.52
N TRP A 74 -0.32 6.33 49.94
CA TRP A 74 -0.51 5.58 48.69
C TRP A 74 -0.74 6.52 47.51
N THR A 75 0.24 6.48 46.61
CA THR A 75 0.10 7.08 45.28
C THR A 75 -0.70 6.15 44.37
N TYR A 76 -1.77 6.68 43.80
CA TYR A 76 -2.53 6.03 42.74
C TYR A 76 -2.07 6.53 41.38
N TYR A 77 -2.12 5.66 40.38
CA TYR A 77 -1.85 6.01 39.00
C TYR A 77 -3.14 5.89 38.19
N ARG A 78 -3.34 6.82 37.26
CA ARG A 78 -4.51 6.87 36.38
C ARG A 78 -4.10 7.06 34.93
N LEU A 79 -4.79 6.38 34.03
CA LEU A 79 -4.61 6.57 32.59
C LEU A 79 -5.17 7.92 32.12
N THR A 80 -4.35 8.72 31.43
CA THR A 80 -4.77 10.01 30.84
C THR A 80 -5.61 9.81 29.57
N ASN A 81 -6.28 10.86 29.12
CA ASN A 81 -7.02 10.82 27.85
C ASN A 81 -6.10 10.59 26.65
N LYS A 82 -4.85 11.08 26.70
CA LYS A 82 -3.83 10.81 25.67
C LYS A 82 -3.47 9.33 25.63
N GLY A 83 -3.13 8.72 26.77
CA GLY A 83 -2.80 7.29 26.84
C GLY A 83 -3.96 6.39 26.38
N ARG A 84 -5.20 6.75 26.71
CA ARG A 84 -6.41 6.03 26.30
C ARG A 84 -6.62 6.01 24.78
N LYS A 85 -6.34 7.13 24.11
CA LYS A 85 -6.44 7.28 22.64
C LYS A 85 -5.41 6.42 21.88
N ILE A 86 -4.26 6.16 22.49
CA ILE A 86 -3.19 5.38 21.84
C ILE A 86 -3.35 3.87 22.07
N LEU A 87 -3.89 3.47 23.22
CA LEU A 87 -4.09 2.04 23.54
C LEU A 87 -5.22 1.39 22.73
N HIS A 88 -6.22 2.20 22.36
CA HIS A 88 -7.27 1.81 21.45
C HIS A 88 -7.07 2.59 20.15
N PRO A 89 -6.27 2.09 19.18
CA PRO A 89 -6.52 2.45 17.79
C PRO A 89 -7.93 1.92 17.53
N ASP A 90 -8.86 2.84 17.65
CA ASP A 90 -10.30 2.61 17.65
C ASP A 90 -10.68 1.66 16.51
N GLU A 91 -11.68 0.80 16.72
CA GLU A 91 -12.24 -0.04 15.64
C GLU A 91 -12.63 0.80 14.42
N THR A 92 -12.92 2.07 14.67
CA THR A 92 -13.12 3.16 13.73
C THR A 92 -11.96 3.30 12.72
N THR A 93 -10.70 3.07 13.07
CA THR A 93 -9.54 3.11 12.15
C THR A 93 -9.59 1.92 11.19
N LYS A 94 -9.93 0.73 11.69
CA LYS A 94 -10.13 -0.46 10.85
C LYS A 94 -11.32 -0.27 9.91
N ILE A 95 -12.43 0.24 10.43
CA ILE A 95 -13.64 0.57 9.64
C ILE A 95 -13.31 1.62 8.58
N LEU A 96 -12.59 2.69 8.93
CA LEU A 96 -12.19 3.75 8.02
C LEU A 96 -11.24 3.24 6.92
N LEU A 97 -10.32 2.34 7.28
CA LEU A 97 -9.40 1.71 6.32
C LEU A 97 -10.14 0.79 5.34
N LEU A 98 -11.12 0.02 5.83
CA LEU A 98 -12.04 -0.77 4.99
C LEU A 98 -12.94 0.11 4.10
N LEU A 99 -13.40 1.25 4.62
CA LEU A 99 -14.22 2.20 3.86
C LEU A 99 -13.39 2.86 2.75
N SER A 100 -12.18 3.31 3.08
CA SER A 100 -11.25 3.92 2.14
C SER A 100 -10.89 2.95 1.01
N SER A 101 -10.54 1.69 1.31
CA SER A 101 -10.19 0.70 0.28
C SER A 101 -11.34 0.45 -0.69
N THR A 102 -12.58 0.44 -0.21
CA THR A 102 -13.79 0.30 -1.04
C THR A 102 -13.97 1.52 -1.95
N ILE A 103 -13.82 2.73 -1.43
CA ILE A 103 -13.92 3.97 -2.22
C ILE A 103 -12.84 4.01 -3.31
N LEU A 104 -11.59 3.65 -2.97
CA LEU A 104 -10.50 3.55 -3.95
C LEU A 104 -10.80 2.49 -5.03
N ALA A 105 -11.35 1.33 -4.65
CA ALA A 105 -11.73 0.28 -5.59
C ALA A 105 -12.83 0.76 -6.57
N LEU A 106 -13.81 1.51 -6.09
CA LEU A 106 -14.85 2.09 -6.94
C LEU A 106 -14.30 3.15 -7.90
N VAL A 107 -13.45 4.05 -7.41
CA VAL A 107 -12.83 5.10 -8.23
C VAL A 107 -11.91 4.50 -9.29
N SER A 108 -11.05 3.55 -8.91
CA SER A 108 -10.16 2.84 -9.83
C SER A 108 -10.93 1.97 -10.84
N GLY A 109 -12.02 1.34 -10.43
CA GLY A 109 -12.91 0.58 -11.31
C GLY A 109 -13.55 1.46 -12.39
N LEU A 110 -14.13 2.60 -12.00
CA LEU A 110 -14.68 3.57 -12.96
C LEU A 110 -13.61 4.12 -13.90
N TRP A 111 -12.45 4.47 -13.35
CA TRP A 111 -11.31 4.95 -14.14
C TRP A 111 -10.85 3.90 -15.16
N SER A 112 -10.80 2.63 -14.76
CA SER A 112 -10.42 1.50 -15.63
C SER A 112 -11.38 1.33 -16.80
N ILE A 113 -12.69 1.38 -16.54
CA ILE A 113 -13.73 1.22 -17.58
C ILE A 113 -13.65 2.33 -18.62
N LEU A 114 -13.43 3.59 -18.20
CA LEU A 114 -13.31 4.73 -19.12
C LEU A 114 -12.04 4.67 -19.97
N ASN A 115 -10.93 4.18 -19.40
CA ASN A 115 -9.69 3.98 -20.16
C ASN A 115 -9.78 2.76 -21.09
N PHE A 116 -10.45 1.69 -20.66
CA PHE A 116 -10.65 0.49 -21.47
C PHE A 116 -11.48 0.78 -22.73
N ALA A 117 -12.55 1.58 -22.62
CA ALA A 117 -13.36 1.98 -23.78
C ALA A 117 -12.60 2.88 -24.79
N LYS A 118 -11.46 3.47 -24.39
CA LYS A 118 -10.63 4.35 -25.23
C LYS A 118 -9.29 3.72 -25.67
N GLY A 119 -8.95 2.53 -25.18
CA GLY A 119 -7.68 1.86 -25.47
C GLY A 119 -7.80 0.83 -26.60
N PRO A 120 -7.00 0.87 -27.67
CA PRO A 120 -6.95 -0.21 -28.64
C PRO A 120 -6.32 -1.44 -27.97
N ILE A 121 -7.08 -2.54 -27.95
CA ILE A 121 -6.58 -3.87 -27.59
C ILE A 121 -5.55 -4.27 -28.65
N LYS A 122 -4.27 -3.97 -28.42
CA LYS A 122 -3.18 -4.49 -29.27
C LYS A 122 -2.89 -5.91 -28.82
N VAL A 123 -3.64 -6.86 -29.37
CA VAL A 123 -3.43 -8.28 -29.14
C VAL A 123 -2.14 -8.69 -29.86
N GLU A 124 -1.04 -8.79 -29.12
CA GLU A 124 0.25 -9.29 -29.59
C GLU A 124 0.19 -10.82 -29.74
N ILE A 125 -0.56 -11.33 -30.72
CA ILE A 125 -0.49 -12.74 -31.15
C ILE A 125 0.24 -12.92 -32.50
N ALA A 126 0.82 -11.85 -33.06
CA ALA A 126 1.41 -11.89 -34.39
C ALA A 126 2.89 -12.33 -34.43
N SER A 127 3.59 -12.46 -33.30
CA SER A 127 5.03 -12.77 -33.29
C SER A 127 5.36 -14.26 -33.44
N GLN A 128 4.39 -15.18 -33.26
CA GLN A 128 4.65 -16.63 -33.32
C GLN A 128 4.50 -17.24 -34.73
N ILE A 129 3.74 -16.62 -35.65
CA ILE A 129 3.52 -17.20 -37.00
C ILE A 129 4.64 -16.80 -37.98
N SER A 130 5.40 -15.73 -37.70
CA SER A 130 6.45 -15.24 -38.61
C SER A 130 7.81 -15.94 -38.48
N GLN A 131 8.06 -16.74 -37.45
CA GLN A 131 9.33 -17.49 -37.31
C GLN A 131 9.39 -18.77 -38.17
N ALA A 132 8.28 -19.23 -38.76
CA ALA A 132 8.27 -20.41 -39.62
C ALA A 132 8.54 -20.12 -41.10
N LYS A 133 8.78 -18.85 -41.51
CA LYS A 133 8.88 -18.47 -42.94
C LYS A 133 10.08 -17.57 -43.25
N GLY A 134 11.27 -17.96 -42.81
CA GLY A 134 12.51 -17.26 -43.16
C GLY A 134 13.73 -18.16 -43.27
N LEU A 135 14.03 -18.63 -44.49
CA LEU A 135 15.36 -18.62 -45.14
C LEU A 135 15.29 -19.25 -46.55
N PRO A 136 16.11 -18.86 -47.54
CA PRO A 136 16.60 -17.53 -47.92
C PRO A 136 16.30 -17.16 -49.40
N THR A 137 16.22 -15.85 -49.63
CA THR A 137 16.79 -15.07 -50.75
C THR A 137 17.69 -15.78 -51.76
N ALA A 138 17.35 -15.65 -53.05
CA ALA A 138 18.17 -15.18 -54.19
C ALA A 138 17.47 -15.67 -55.47
N ILE A 139 17.02 -14.82 -56.40
CA ILE A 139 17.85 -14.22 -57.45
C ILE A 139 17.03 -13.07 -58.09
N LEU A 140 17.58 -11.86 -57.97
CA LEU A 140 17.68 -10.79 -58.98
C LEU A 140 16.41 -10.27 -59.70
N ALA A 141 16.09 -9.01 -59.37
CA ALA A 141 15.31 -8.01 -60.12
C ALA A 141 15.94 -7.69 -61.52
N PRO A 142 15.40 -6.80 -62.41
CA PRO A 142 14.40 -5.74 -62.17
C PRO A 142 13.45 -5.35 -63.37
N THR A 143 12.70 -4.25 -63.15
CA THR A 143 12.16 -3.24 -64.12
C THR A 143 10.82 -3.44 -64.88
N THR A 144 9.76 -2.84 -64.30
CA THR A 144 8.68 -1.91 -64.77
C THR A 144 8.45 -1.61 -66.29
N PRO A 145 7.25 -1.09 -66.72
CA PRO A 145 6.38 -1.65 -67.78
C PRO A 145 5.91 -0.58 -68.84
N PRO A 146 4.73 -0.71 -69.51
CA PRO A 146 4.48 -0.65 -70.97
C PRO A 146 4.25 0.77 -71.58
N PRO A 147 4.18 0.93 -72.93
CA PRO A 147 2.88 1.26 -73.55
C PRO A 147 2.66 0.85 -75.05
N THR A 148 1.39 0.61 -75.39
CA THR A 148 0.65 1.00 -76.63
C THR A 148 1.06 0.53 -78.05
N LEU A 149 0.11 -0.20 -78.66
CA LEU A 149 -0.32 -0.29 -80.07
C LEU A 149 0.55 0.32 -81.19
N LEU A 150 0.98 -0.51 -82.14
CA LEU A 150 0.94 -0.26 -83.61
C LEU A 150 1.39 -1.56 -84.31
N VAL A 151 0.51 -2.27 -85.03
CA VAL A 151 0.38 -2.28 -86.51
C VAL A 151 1.56 -2.92 -87.25
N ALA A 152 1.20 -3.92 -88.07
CA ALA A 152 1.95 -4.48 -89.21
C ALA A 152 3.31 -5.12 -88.82
N GLU A 153 3.86 -6.10 -89.52
CA GLU A 153 3.86 -6.38 -90.93
C GLU A 153 4.44 -7.78 -91.12
N GLU A 154 3.78 -8.54 -92.00
CA GLU A 154 4.30 -9.52 -92.96
C GLU A 154 5.47 -10.51 -92.68
N ALA A 155 5.30 -11.63 -93.41
CA ALA A 155 6.30 -12.56 -93.92
C ALA A 155 6.91 -13.55 -92.91
N LEU A 156 6.52 -14.82 -92.93
CA LEU A 156 6.86 -15.84 -93.95
C LEU A 156 8.37 -16.07 -94.09
N GLU A 157 8.83 -17.17 -93.50
CA GLU A 157 9.91 -18.09 -93.91
C GLU A 157 10.47 -18.70 -92.61
N GLY A 158 10.64 -20.01 -92.41
CA GLY A 158 10.54 -21.18 -93.25
C GLY A 158 11.02 -22.39 -92.43
N GLY A 159 10.68 -23.60 -92.88
CA GLY A 159 11.26 -24.89 -92.41
C GLY A 159 10.69 -25.38 -91.06
N ASN A 160 9.78 -26.35 -90.97
CA ASN A 160 9.76 -27.74 -91.45
C ASN A 160 10.94 -28.61 -90.94
N LEU A 161 10.57 -29.86 -90.61
CA LEU A 161 11.39 -31.07 -90.39
C LEU A 161 11.93 -31.21 -88.95
N LEU A 162 11.62 -32.24 -88.14
CA LEU A 162 11.02 -33.56 -88.31
C LEU A 162 10.28 -33.97 -87.02
#